data_AF-A0A0T9RJI6-F1
#
_entry.id   AF-A0A0T9RJI6-F1
#
_cell.length_a   1.000
_cell.length_b   1.000
_cell.length_c   1.000
_cell.angle_alpha   90.00
_cell.angle_beta   90.00
_cell.angle_gamma   90.00
#
_symmetry.space_group_name_H-M   'P 1'
#
loop_
_entity.id
_entity.type
_entity.pdbx_description
1 polymer ?
#
loop_
_entity_poly.entity_id
_entity_poly.type
_entity_poly.pdbx_seq_one_letter_code
_entity_poly.pdbx_strand_id
1 'polypeptide(L)'
;MKLHFNAQLHRKSMLWSMGGLLASQILVMLPVNNAEAHGAVGFPIARQYQCHIEQGYWNNPADVPSADCRQAIINGQQFDNPQLPFTQWNELSANPSNPNSEASVRAVVPNGLLCAGGDPQKGALDSVPTTMWRKTDVTPEKGTIQLRWDLTTPHNPAQMKIYLSKASYDPTQPLRWEDLTLIHDALAPAAASGALANGTNGNIYLIDIPIPEDRTGNAIIYSYWQRDDAGNEGFFNCSDINIIKGSTSNFPWISNSTFVTPGISPAVNDQIRFRVMGGAQGLESVDTQLLITAQNQAQGVWSQELAATLNNKYSTVVKIGVRSGDEINYNNSNTDVNRVWLRSGYSSAMSLIAGTTEPENPQAPVAHITAPTSVESNGTINFSASGSTGQSLSYQWEFLNFTPTTATSQNVTARAVTTSQALVGTAKLTVTNDKGIQNSVEKTIAISPSGETEQTYPLWDRNNVLSYTAGTTVTGLDGQVWACKPFPFSSWCAQAVHANWLDNNWPYAAGSAAAAALPEDGRAWSLVTRSHHH
;
A
#
# COMPACT_ATOMS: atom_id res chain seq x y z
N MET A 1 -38.48 -75.56 -59.44
CA MET A 1 -38.96 -75.97 -60.79
C MET A 1 -39.65 -74.76 -61.40
N LYS A 2 -39.19 -74.24 -62.56
CA LYS A 2 -39.51 -72.88 -63.11
C LYS A 2 -39.03 -71.71 -62.22
N LEU A 3 -38.89 -70.44 -62.62
CA LEU A 3 -38.46 -69.65 -63.84
C LEU A 3 -38.30 -68.18 -63.32
N HIS A 4 -37.54 -67.20 -63.82
CA HIS A 4 -36.45 -67.00 -64.81
C HIS A 4 -35.64 -65.77 -64.28
N PHE A 5 -34.30 -65.66 -64.40
CA PHE A 5 -33.47 -65.26 -65.56
C PHE A 5 -33.55 -63.77 -66.00
N ASN A 6 -32.45 -63.02 -65.76
CA ASN A 6 -31.95 -61.82 -66.49
C ASN A 6 -32.84 -60.54 -66.59
N ALA A 7 -32.34 -59.34 -66.91
CA ALA A 7 -30.97 -58.92 -67.29
C ALA A 7 -30.61 -57.50 -66.78
N GLN A 8 -29.38 -57.04 -67.09
CA GLN A 8 -28.93 -55.64 -67.00
C GLN A 8 -29.72 -54.72 -67.94
N LEU A 9 -29.61 -53.37 -67.79
CA LEU A 9 -28.88 -52.52 -68.75
C LEU A 9 -28.89 -51.00 -68.44
N HIS A 10 -27.79 -50.35 -68.81
CA HIS A 10 -27.56 -48.94 -69.22
C HIS A 10 -27.94 -47.72 -68.35
N ARG A 11 -26.91 -46.87 -68.16
CA ARG A 11 -27.02 -45.40 -68.05
C ARG A 11 -27.66 -44.78 -69.30
N LYS A 12 -28.41 -43.70 -69.13
CA LYS A 12 -28.36 -42.48 -69.96
C LYS A 12 -28.70 -41.26 -69.10
N SER A 13 -28.33 -40.07 -69.56
CA SER A 13 -28.35 -38.81 -68.80
C SER A 13 -29.14 -37.71 -69.52
N MET A 14 -29.22 -36.53 -68.86
CA MET A 14 -29.77 -35.23 -69.33
C MET A 14 -31.27 -35.04 -68.99
N LEU A 15 -31.64 -34.31 -67.93
CA LEU A 15 -31.68 -32.84 -67.72
C LEU A 15 -32.73 -32.09 -68.57
N TRP A 16 -33.83 -31.65 -67.94
CA TRP A 16 -34.20 -30.22 -67.69
C TRP A 16 -35.56 -30.12 -66.98
N SER A 17 -35.87 -28.91 -66.46
CA SER A 17 -37.14 -28.48 -65.82
C SER A 17 -37.53 -29.15 -64.47
N MET A 18 -38.29 -28.51 -63.57
CA MET A 18 -38.21 -27.15 -63.00
C MET A 18 -39.17 -27.06 -61.79
N GLY A 19 -38.78 -26.34 -60.74
CA GLY A 19 -39.66 -25.73 -59.72
C GLY A 19 -40.75 -26.58 -59.04
N GLY A 20 -40.55 -26.93 -57.75
CA GLY A 20 -41.68 -27.28 -56.87
C GLY A 20 -41.49 -28.41 -55.85
N LEU A 21 -40.35 -28.52 -55.15
CA LEU A 21 -40.18 -29.52 -54.08
C LEU A 21 -39.19 -29.11 -52.97
N LEU A 22 -39.19 -27.82 -52.59
CA LEU A 22 -38.25 -27.23 -51.61
C LEU A 22 -38.94 -26.37 -50.51
N ALA A 23 -40.23 -26.61 -50.26
CA ALA A 23 -41.09 -25.74 -49.43
C ALA A 23 -41.70 -26.43 -48.18
N SER A 24 -41.18 -27.59 -47.75
CA SER A 24 -41.75 -28.36 -46.63
C SER A 24 -40.72 -29.07 -45.74
N GLN A 25 -39.47 -28.60 -45.72
CA GLN A 25 -38.36 -29.17 -44.92
C GLN A 25 -37.53 -28.08 -44.21
N ILE A 26 -38.14 -26.93 -43.91
CA ILE A 26 -37.61 -26.01 -42.89
C ILE A 26 -38.36 -26.30 -41.59
N LEU A 27 -38.00 -27.41 -40.95
CA LEU A 27 -38.37 -27.64 -39.56
C LEU A 27 -37.58 -26.63 -38.72
N VAL A 28 -38.30 -25.80 -37.97
CA VAL A 28 -37.71 -24.68 -37.23
C VAL A 28 -36.90 -25.22 -36.04
N MET A 29 -35.60 -25.46 -36.27
CA MET A 29 -34.60 -25.59 -35.20
C MET A 29 -34.33 -24.21 -34.61
N LEU A 30 -35.30 -23.70 -33.84
CA LEU A 30 -34.99 -22.67 -32.85
C LEU A 30 -33.98 -23.29 -31.86
N PRO A 31 -32.83 -22.65 -31.60
CA PRO A 31 -31.98 -23.08 -30.50
C PRO A 31 -32.78 -22.89 -29.20
N VAL A 32 -33.15 -24.01 -28.58
CA VAL A 32 -33.68 -24.00 -27.22
C VAL A 32 -32.49 -23.69 -26.32
N ASN A 33 -32.25 -22.40 -26.09
CA ASN A 33 -31.28 -21.93 -25.12
C ASN A 33 -31.78 -22.36 -23.74
N ASN A 34 -31.39 -23.55 -23.30
CA ASN A 34 -31.39 -23.93 -21.90
C ASN A 34 -30.43 -22.95 -21.20
N ALA A 35 -30.99 -21.86 -20.70
CA ALA A 35 -30.24 -20.91 -19.91
C ALA A 35 -29.99 -21.59 -18.57
N GLU A 36 -28.78 -22.12 -18.41
CA GLU A 36 -28.31 -22.72 -17.16
C GLU A 36 -28.10 -21.59 -16.13
N ALA A 37 -28.75 -21.69 -14.98
CA ALA A 37 -28.43 -20.89 -13.81
C ALA A 37 -27.34 -21.62 -13.03
N HIS A 38 -26.34 -20.92 -12.54
CA HIS A 38 -25.21 -21.55 -11.85
C HIS A 38 -24.48 -20.55 -10.98
N GLY A 39 -24.04 -20.99 -9.80
CA GLY A 39 -23.29 -20.16 -8.86
C GLY A 39 -23.22 -20.75 -7.45
N ALA A 40 -22.53 -20.06 -6.54
CA ALA A 40 -22.45 -20.46 -5.14
C ALA A 40 -22.32 -19.24 -4.21
N VAL A 41 -22.59 -19.42 -2.91
CA VAL A 41 -22.34 -18.38 -1.90
C VAL A 41 -20.83 -18.13 -1.80
N GLY A 42 -20.40 -16.95 -2.25
CA GLY A 42 -19.01 -16.50 -2.18
C GLY A 42 -18.68 -15.78 -0.86
N PHE A 43 -19.66 -15.30 -0.11
CA PHE A 43 -19.46 -14.81 1.27
C PHE A 43 -20.77 -14.87 2.08
N PRO A 44 -20.77 -15.38 3.33
CA PRO A 44 -19.76 -16.28 3.90
C PRO A 44 -19.61 -17.53 3.01
N ILE A 45 -18.39 -17.93 2.70
CA ILE A 45 -18.14 -18.82 1.56
C ILE A 45 -18.64 -20.26 1.79
N ALA A 46 -19.24 -20.85 0.76
CA ALA A 46 -19.77 -22.21 0.80
C ALA A 46 -18.65 -23.27 0.77
N ARG A 47 -18.86 -24.40 1.49
CA ARG A 47 -17.92 -25.52 1.64
C ARG A 47 -17.21 -25.91 0.34
N GLN A 48 -18.01 -26.20 -0.69
CA GLN A 48 -17.51 -26.69 -1.97
C GLN A 48 -16.76 -25.62 -2.77
N TYR A 49 -17.16 -24.34 -2.63
CA TYR A 49 -16.56 -23.25 -3.38
C TYR A 49 -15.21 -22.82 -2.77
N GLN A 50 -15.08 -22.87 -1.45
CA GLN A 50 -13.79 -22.72 -0.76
C GLN A 50 -12.79 -23.81 -1.22
N CYS A 51 -13.23 -25.08 -1.27
CA CYS A 51 -12.39 -26.18 -1.74
C CYS A 51 -12.08 -26.13 -3.24
N HIS A 52 -13.01 -25.63 -4.06
CA HIS A 52 -12.76 -25.35 -5.48
C HIS A 52 -11.62 -24.33 -5.64
N ILE A 53 -11.66 -23.21 -4.92
CA ILE A 53 -10.66 -22.14 -5.04
C ILE A 53 -9.28 -22.59 -4.54
N GLU A 54 -9.22 -23.46 -3.53
CA GLU A 54 -7.95 -23.97 -2.99
C GLU A 54 -7.24 -25.01 -3.88
N GLN A 55 -7.95 -25.64 -4.82
CA GLN A 55 -7.38 -26.63 -5.75
C GLN A 55 -6.67 -27.80 -5.03
N GLY A 56 -5.61 -28.37 -5.62
CA GLY A 56 -4.85 -29.51 -5.07
C GLY A 56 -5.54 -30.88 -5.17
N TYR A 57 -6.87 -30.93 -5.29
CA TYR A 57 -7.69 -32.15 -5.22
C TYR A 57 -7.59 -33.12 -6.41
N TRP A 58 -6.76 -32.82 -7.42
CA TRP A 58 -6.68 -33.60 -8.66
C TRP A 58 -5.90 -34.92 -8.55
N ASN A 59 -4.94 -35.02 -7.62
CA ASN A 59 -4.02 -36.16 -7.53
C ASN A 59 -4.09 -36.85 -6.15
N ASN A 60 -3.15 -36.58 -5.26
CA ASN A 60 -3.08 -37.21 -3.95
C ASN A 60 -3.88 -36.36 -2.94
N PRO A 61 -4.70 -36.93 -2.04
CA PRO A 61 -5.28 -36.18 -0.93
C PRO A 61 -4.23 -35.46 -0.06
N ALA A 62 -2.97 -35.88 -0.08
CA ALA A 62 -1.85 -35.14 0.52
C ALA A 62 -1.67 -33.71 -0.07
N ASP A 63 -2.06 -33.49 -1.32
CA ASP A 63 -1.84 -32.24 -2.07
C ASP A 63 -2.93 -31.17 -1.79
N VAL A 64 -4.10 -31.57 -1.29
CA VAL A 64 -5.19 -30.64 -0.91
C VAL A 64 -4.77 -29.83 0.32
N PRO A 65 -4.71 -28.49 0.29
CA PRO A 65 -4.13 -27.73 1.40
C PRO A 65 -4.84 -27.94 2.75
N SER A 66 -6.13 -27.66 2.81
CA SER A 66 -6.88 -27.61 4.07
C SER A 66 -7.44 -28.96 4.52
N ALA A 67 -7.45 -29.20 5.83
CA ALA A 67 -7.84 -30.48 6.42
C ALA A 67 -9.30 -30.88 6.16
N ASP A 68 -10.22 -29.92 6.05
CA ASP A 68 -11.63 -30.14 5.75
C ASP A 68 -11.86 -30.57 4.30
N CYS A 69 -11.36 -29.79 3.34
CA CYS A 69 -11.39 -30.14 1.91
C CYS A 69 -10.68 -31.47 1.63
N ARG A 70 -9.56 -31.71 2.34
CA ARG A 70 -8.81 -32.98 2.30
C ARG A 70 -9.66 -34.15 2.79
N GLN A 71 -10.34 -34.01 3.93
CA GLN A 71 -11.21 -35.06 4.46
C GLN A 71 -12.42 -35.31 3.56
N ALA A 72 -12.94 -34.29 2.88
CA ALA A 72 -14.01 -34.46 1.90
C ALA A 72 -13.53 -35.29 0.69
N ILE A 73 -12.33 -35.05 0.17
CA ILE A 73 -11.74 -35.92 -0.88
C ILE A 73 -11.52 -37.34 -0.37
N ILE A 74 -11.00 -37.52 0.85
CA ILE A 74 -10.78 -38.86 1.45
C ILE A 74 -12.11 -39.62 1.60
N ASN A 75 -13.14 -38.99 2.16
CA ASN A 75 -14.48 -39.57 2.26
C ASN A 75 -15.10 -39.81 0.87
N GLY A 76 -14.77 -38.97 -0.10
CA GLY A 76 -15.21 -39.08 -1.49
C GLY A 76 -14.61 -40.25 -2.26
N GLN A 77 -13.53 -40.89 -1.79
CA GLN A 77 -12.88 -42.01 -2.49
C GLN A 77 -13.75 -43.27 -2.66
N GLN A 78 -14.93 -43.30 -2.04
CA GLN A 78 -15.96 -44.33 -2.25
C GLN A 78 -16.86 -44.07 -3.50
N PHE A 79 -16.71 -42.92 -4.17
CA PHE A 79 -17.45 -42.54 -5.37
C PHE A 79 -16.53 -42.54 -6.61
N ASP A 80 -17.10 -42.72 -7.80
CA ASP A 80 -16.35 -42.77 -9.07
C ASP A 80 -15.59 -41.48 -9.41
N ASN A 81 -16.02 -40.34 -8.85
CA ASN A 81 -15.41 -39.02 -9.04
C ASN A 81 -15.36 -38.25 -7.70
N PRO A 82 -14.34 -38.46 -6.85
CA PRO A 82 -14.23 -37.76 -5.56
C PRO A 82 -14.12 -36.23 -5.70
N GLN A 83 -13.69 -35.73 -6.87
CA GLN A 83 -13.56 -34.30 -7.15
C GLN A 83 -14.89 -33.63 -7.54
N LEU A 84 -15.95 -34.40 -7.86
CA LEU A 84 -17.21 -33.88 -8.40
C LEU A 84 -17.80 -32.67 -7.65
N PRO A 85 -17.95 -32.67 -6.31
CA PRO A 85 -18.48 -31.50 -5.60
C PRO A 85 -17.63 -30.23 -5.75
N PHE A 86 -16.32 -30.35 -6.03
CA PHE A 86 -15.42 -29.21 -6.18
C PHE A 86 -15.24 -28.79 -7.65
N THR A 87 -15.45 -29.69 -8.61
CA THR A 87 -15.50 -29.32 -10.03
C THR A 87 -16.84 -28.66 -10.37
N GLN A 88 -17.95 -29.24 -9.90
CA GLN A 88 -19.31 -28.72 -10.02
C GLN A 88 -19.69 -27.83 -8.82
N TRP A 89 -18.79 -26.95 -8.41
CA TRP A 89 -18.96 -26.07 -7.23
C TRP A 89 -20.18 -25.14 -7.32
N ASN A 90 -20.57 -24.82 -8.55
CA ASN A 90 -21.67 -23.95 -8.96
C ASN A 90 -22.99 -24.71 -9.25
N GLU A 91 -22.96 -26.05 -9.23
CA GLU A 91 -24.08 -26.97 -9.55
C GLU A 91 -24.29 -27.94 -8.36
N LEU A 92 -24.51 -27.39 -7.17
CA LEU A 92 -25.12 -28.14 -6.06
C LEU A 92 -26.64 -28.01 -6.15
N SER A 93 -27.24 -28.58 -7.21
CA SER A 93 -28.64 -28.37 -7.56
C SER A 93 -29.53 -29.62 -7.51
N ALA A 94 -30.83 -29.37 -7.34
CA ALA A 94 -31.88 -30.36 -7.49
C ALA A 94 -33.17 -29.72 -8.02
N ASN A 95 -34.05 -30.52 -8.61
CA ASN A 95 -35.27 -30.07 -9.29
C ASN A 95 -36.53 -30.57 -8.55
N PRO A 96 -37.01 -29.88 -7.49
CA PRO A 96 -38.27 -30.21 -6.84
C PRO A 96 -39.45 -30.15 -7.83
N SER A 97 -40.35 -31.13 -7.75
CA SER A 97 -41.57 -31.19 -8.56
C SER A 97 -42.57 -30.05 -8.26
N ASN A 98 -42.43 -29.38 -7.12
CA ASN A 98 -43.10 -28.14 -6.76
C ASN A 98 -42.23 -27.37 -5.74
N PRO A 99 -41.41 -26.39 -6.15
CA PRO A 99 -40.52 -25.67 -5.24
C PRO A 99 -41.23 -24.85 -4.16
N ASN A 100 -42.51 -24.55 -4.33
CA ASN A 100 -43.34 -23.91 -3.30
C ASN A 100 -43.80 -24.89 -2.21
N SER A 101 -43.62 -26.21 -2.42
CA SER A 101 -43.89 -27.25 -1.42
C SER A 101 -42.59 -27.68 -0.73
N GLU A 102 -42.45 -27.34 0.55
CA GLU A 102 -41.31 -27.76 1.37
C GLU A 102 -41.13 -29.29 1.39
N ALA A 103 -42.23 -30.05 1.30
CA ALA A 103 -42.21 -31.51 1.20
C ALA A 103 -41.65 -32.03 -0.15
N SER A 104 -41.75 -31.25 -1.24
CA SER A 104 -41.13 -31.56 -2.52
C SER A 104 -39.61 -31.29 -2.48
N VAL A 105 -39.22 -30.14 -1.93
CA VAL A 105 -37.80 -29.77 -1.73
C VAL A 105 -37.08 -30.79 -0.83
N ARG A 106 -37.67 -31.12 0.33
CA ARG A 106 -37.16 -32.15 1.26
C ARG A 106 -37.13 -33.58 0.68
N ALA A 107 -37.87 -33.86 -0.40
CA ALA A 107 -37.88 -35.16 -1.06
C ALA A 107 -36.75 -35.31 -2.09
N VAL A 108 -36.31 -34.22 -2.74
CA VAL A 108 -35.16 -34.22 -3.65
C VAL A 108 -33.84 -33.89 -2.94
N VAL A 109 -33.89 -33.15 -1.83
CA VAL A 109 -32.75 -32.92 -0.91
C VAL A 109 -33.06 -33.56 0.45
N PRO A 110 -32.78 -34.85 0.66
CA PRO A 110 -33.05 -35.53 1.91
C PRO A 110 -32.02 -35.20 3.01
N ASN A 111 -32.42 -35.40 4.27
CA ASN A 111 -31.54 -35.26 5.44
C ASN A 111 -30.21 -36.00 5.27
N GLY A 112 -29.08 -35.33 5.57
CA GLY A 112 -27.74 -35.89 5.38
C GLY A 112 -27.17 -35.75 3.96
N LEU A 113 -27.88 -35.10 3.03
CA LEU A 113 -27.36 -34.65 1.72
C LEU A 113 -27.66 -33.15 1.48
N LEU A 114 -27.84 -32.36 2.54
CA LEU A 114 -28.20 -30.95 2.42
C LEU A 114 -27.04 -30.15 1.81
N CYS A 115 -25.83 -30.35 2.30
CA CYS A 115 -24.64 -29.65 1.82
C CYS A 115 -24.14 -30.15 0.46
N ALA A 116 -24.63 -31.31 -0.01
CA ALA A 116 -24.45 -31.84 -1.36
C ALA A 116 -25.54 -31.42 -2.36
N GLY A 117 -26.59 -30.72 -1.92
CA GLY A 117 -27.74 -30.36 -2.74
C GLY A 117 -28.62 -31.54 -3.16
N GLY A 118 -28.62 -32.62 -2.37
CA GLY A 118 -29.40 -33.84 -2.62
C GLY A 118 -28.68 -34.90 -3.46
N ASP A 119 -27.59 -34.55 -4.15
CA ASP A 119 -26.81 -35.46 -4.99
C ASP A 119 -25.94 -36.41 -4.14
N PRO A 120 -26.17 -37.74 -4.15
CA PRO A 120 -25.38 -38.69 -3.38
C PRO A 120 -23.90 -38.74 -3.78
N GLN A 121 -23.55 -38.43 -5.04
CA GLN A 121 -22.15 -38.40 -5.51
C GLN A 121 -21.39 -37.20 -4.95
N LYS A 122 -22.10 -36.13 -4.56
CA LYS A 122 -21.56 -34.93 -3.90
C LYS A 122 -21.63 -35.03 -2.36
N GLY A 123 -22.21 -36.12 -1.82
CA GLY A 123 -22.42 -36.42 -0.40
C GLY A 123 -21.18 -36.43 0.50
N ALA A 124 -19.97 -36.38 -0.08
CA ALA A 124 -18.73 -36.09 0.64
C ALA A 124 -18.85 -34.82 1.51
N LEU A 125 -19.55 -33.79 1.03
CA LEU A 125 -19.75 -32.49 1.71
C LEU A 125 -20.54 -32.56 3.02
N ASP A 126 -21.45 -33.54 3.17
CA ASP A 126 -22.21 -33.80 4.39
C ASP A 126 -21.52 -34.82 5.32
N SER A 127 -20.69 -35.70 4.75
CA SER A 127 -19.99 -36.77 5.48
C SER A 127 -18.84 -36.28 6.38
N VAL A 128 -18.29 -35.10 6.11
CA VAL A 128 -17.24 -34.48 6.93
C VAL A 128 -17.90 -33.72 8.09
N PRO A 129 -17.57 -34.01 9.35
CA PRO A 129 -18.17 -33.36 10.51
C PRO A 129 -18.04 -31.83 10.48
N THR A 130 -19.10 -31.13 10.86
CA THR A 130 -19.15 -29.66 10.99
C THR A 130 -18.14 -29.12 12.02
N THR A 131 -17.63 -29.96 12.92
CA THR A 131 -16.48 -29.61 13.77
C THR A 131 -15.18 -29.39 12.99
N MET A 132 -14.98 -30.05 11.84
CA MET A 132 -13.75 -29.97 11.04
C MET A 132 -13.76 -28.82 10.03
N TRP A 133 -14.91 -28.53 9.41
CA TRP A 133 -15.04 -27.43 8.44
C TRP A 133 -14.62 -26.08 9.04
N ARG A 134 -13.70 -25.38 8.38
CA ARG A 134 -13.27 -24.02 8.75
C ARG A 134 -14.46 -23.06 8.67
N LYS A 135 -14.42 -22.00 9.48
CA LYS A 135 -15.55 -21.10 9.68
C LYS A 135 -15.17 -19.68 9.28
N THR A 136 -16.05 -19.04 8.52
CA THR A 136 -15.95 -17.60 8.25
C THR A 136 -16.42 -16.84 9.48
N ASP A 137 -15.57 -16.01 10.06
CA ASP A 137 -16.00 -15.08 11.10
C ASP A 137 -16.97 -14.04 10.52
N VAL A 138 -18.16 -13.93 11.12
CA VAL A 138 -19.19 -12.96 10.73
C VAL A 138 -19.59 -12.13 11.94
N THR A 139 -19.72 -10.82 11.75
CA THR A 139 -20.18 -9.89 12.79
C THR A 139 -21.48 -9.24 12.33
N PRO A 140 -22.63 -9.53 12.96
CA PRO A 140 -23.90 -8.91 12.58
C PRO A 140 -23.87 -7.40 12.84
N GLU A 141 -24.05 -6.61 11.78
CA GLU A 141 -24.23 -5.17 11.85
C GLU A 141 -25.73 -4.86 11.81
N LYS A 142 -26.23 -4.14 12.83
CA LYS A 142 -27.65 -3.78 12.97
C LYS A 142 -28.61 -4.99 12.88
N GLY A 143 -28.16 -6.16 13.34
CA GLY A 143 -28.91 -7.42 13.28
C GLY A 143 -28.83 -8.15 11.93
N THR A 144 -28.00 -7.70 10.99
CA THR A 144 -27.86 -8.30 9.64
C THR A 144 -26.41 -8.64 9.31
N ILE A 145 -26.20 -9.59 8.40
CA ILE A 145 -24.95 -9.74 7.64
C ILE A 145 -25.26 -9.74 6.15
N GLN A 146 -24.34 -9.23 5.34
CA GLN A 146 -24.49 -9.29 3.89
C GLN A 146 -23.99 -10.64 3.37
N LEU A 147 -24.90 -11.41 2.79
CA LEU A 147 -24.58 -12.61 2.01
C LEU A 147 -24.35 -12.21 0.55
N ARG A 148 -23.31 -12.78 -0.06
CA ARG A 148 -22.91 -12.60 -1.45
C ARG A 148 -22.98 -13.93 -2.19
N TRP A 149 -23.84 -14.02 -3.19
CA TRP A 149 -23.89 -15.16 -4.12
C TRP A 149 -23.14 -14.80 -5.40
N ASP A 150 -22.20 -15.66 -5.80
CA ASP A 150 -21.35 -15.49 -6.98
C ASP A 150 -21.94 -16.29 -8.14
N LEU A 151 -22.22 -15.61 -9.25
CA LEU A 151 -23.04 -16.12 -10.34
C LEU A 151 -22.19 -16.29 -11.60
N THR A 152 -22.12 -17.51 -12.15
CA THR A 152 -21.62 -17.71 -13.51
C THR A 152 -22.69 -17.28 -14.53
N THR A 153 -23.96 -17.52 -14.22
CA THR A 153 -25.11 -17.01 -14.98
C THR A 153 -26.17 -16.42 -14.02
N PRO A 154 -26.53 -15.14 -14.13
CA PRO A 154 -27.61 -14.56 -13.33
C PRO A 154 -28.99 -14.97 -13.88
N HIS A 155 -29.92 -15.30 -12.99
CA HIS A 155 -31.30 -15.67 -13.33
C HIS A 155 -32.30 -15.06 -12.37
N ASN A 156 -33.24 -14.30 -12.93
CA ASN A 156 -34.41 -13.73 -12.27
C ASN A 156 -35.61 -13.84 -13.25
N PRO A 157 -36.85 -14.06 -12.76
CA PRO A 157 -37.25 -14.21 -11.37
C PRO A 157 -36.70 -15.48 -10.70
N ALA A 158 -36.44 -15.36 -9.40
CA ALA A 158 -35.96 -16.42 -8.54
C ALA A 158 -36.26 -16.07 -7.07
N GLN A 159 -36.34 -17.07 -6.20
CA GLN A 159 -36.54 -16.92 -4.75
C GLN A 159 -35.25 -17.30 -4.00
N MET A 160 -34.94 -16.56 -2.94
CA MET A 160 -33.82 -16.78 -2.03
C MET A 160 -34.35 -17.15 -0.64
N LYS A 161 -34.10 -18.39 -0.21
CA LYS A 161 -34.42 -18.88 1.14
C LYS A 161 -33.14 -19.18 1.89
N ILE A 162 -32.91 -18.47 2.99
CA ILE A 162 -31.71 -18.62 3.80
C ILE A 162 -32.11 -19.06 5.20
N TYR A 163 -31.43 -20.09 5.69
CA TYR A 163 -31.66 -20.75 6.96
C TYR A 163 -30.39 -20.67 7.82
N LEU A 164 -30.56 -20.67 9.13
CA LEU A 164 -29.48 -20.77 10.11
C LEU A 164 -29.65 -22.04 10.93
N SER A 165 -28.54 -22.74 11.22
CA SER A 165 -28.56 -23.88 12.14
C SER A 165 -28.98 -23.45 13.56
N LYS A 166 -29.82 -24.25 14.20
CA LYS A 166 -30.28 -24.04 15.58
C LYS A 166 -29.11 -24.11 16.56
N ALA A 167 -29.28 -23.47 17.72
CA ALA A 167 -28.31 -23.52 18.82
C ALA A 167 -28.10 -24.95 19.37
N SER A 168 -29.05 -25.85 19.11
CA SER A 168 -29.07 -27.26 19.54
C SER A 168 -28.59 -28.25 18.47
N TYR A 169 -28.10 -27.79 17.32
CA TYR A 169 -27.54 -28.67 16.29
C TYR A 169 -26.22 -29.29 16.77
N ASP A 170 -26.09 -30.61 16.64
CA ASP A 170 -24.87 -31.36 16.97
C ASP A 170 -23.90 -31.33 15.77
N PRO A 171 -22.76 -30.59 15.84
CA PRO A 171 -21.83 -30.46 14.73
C PRO A 171 -21.01 -31.75 14.46
N THR A 172 -21.22 -32.84 15.20
CA THR A 172 -20.68 -34.16 14.88
C THR A 172 -21.55 -34.95 13.89
N GLN A 173 -22.81 -34.53 13.69
CA GLN A 173 -23.78 -35.21 12.82
C GLN A 173 -23.96 -34.48 11.47
N PRO A 174 -24.29 -35.19 10.38
CA PRO A 174 -24.71 -34.57 9.12
C PRO A 174 -25.90 -33.63 9.31
N LEU A 175 -25.99 -32.58 8.49
CA LEU A 175 -27.04 -31.57 8.62
C LEU A 175 -28.41 -32.11 8.18
N ARG A 176 -29.46 -31.70 8.88
CA ARG A 176 -30.85 -32.12 8.64
C ARG A 176 -31.78 -30.92 8.62
N TRP A 177 -32.90 -31.01 7.92
CA TRP A 177 -33.86 -29.91 7.84
C TRP A 177 -34.52 -29.56 9.18
N GLU A 178 -34.63 -30.51 10.11
CA GLU A 178 -35.08 -30.22 11.49
C GLU A 178 -34.05 -29.46 12.33
N ASP A 179 -32.78 -29.42 11.94
CA ASP A 179 -31.72 -28.65 12.61
C ASP A 179 -31.67 -27.18 12.16
N LEU A 180 -32.47 -26.81 11.15
CA LEU A 180 -32.51 -25.48 10.54
C LEU A 180 -33.69 -24.61 11.01
N THR A 181 -33.49 -23.30 10.96
CA THR A 181 -34.52 -22.26 11.13
C THR A 181 -34.43 -21.29 9.94
N LEU A 182 -35.54 -21.03 9.24
CA LEU A 182 -35.61 -20.03 8.17
C LEU A 182 -35.41 -18.62 8.75
N ILE A 183 -34.49 -17.84 8.17
CA ILE A 183 -34.18 -16.47 8.59
C ILE A 183 -34.43 -15.41 7.50
N HIS A 184 -34.43 -15.81 6.22
CA HIS A 184 -34.70 -14.92 5.09
C HIS A 184 -35.50 -15.69 4.02
N ASP A 185 -36.55 -15.07 3.47
CA ASP A 185 -37.36 -15.60 2.37
C ASP A 185 -37.85 -14.43 1.51
N ALA A 186 -37.18 -14.17 0.38
CA ALA A 186 -37.48 -13.04 -0.51
C ALA A 186 -37.10 -13.36 -1.97
N LEU A 187 -37.54 -12.54 -2.92
CA LEU A 187 -37.05 -12.63 -4.31
C LEU A 187 -35.56 -12.32 -4.38
N ALA A 188 -34.85 -12.98 -5.30
CA ALA A 188 -33.47 -12.66 -5.62
C ALA A 188 -33.34 -11.19 -6.10
N PRO A 189 -32.29 -10.47 -5.68
CA PRO A 189 -32.09 -9.08 -6.07
C PRO A 189 -31.70 -8.98 -7.55
N ALA A 190 -31.68 -7.76 -8.09
CA ALA A 190 -31.04 -7.53 -9.39
C ALA A 190 -29.55 -7.91 -9.32
N ALA A 191 -29.04 -8.59 -10.35
CA ALA A 191 -27.62 -8.92 -10.44
C ALA A 191 -26.78 -7.64 -10.54
N ALA A 192 -25.76 -7.53 -9.70
CA ALA A 192 -24.76 -6.48 -9.75
C ALA A 192 -23.44 -7.04 -10.29
N SER A 193 -22.59 -6.20 -10.90
CA SER A 193 -21.21 -6.58 -11.18
C SER A 193 -20.34 -6.39 -9.95
N GLY A 194 -19.45 -7.34 -9.65
CA GLY A 194 -18.53 -7.25 -8.52
C GLY A 194 -17.43 -8.30 -8.56
N ALA A 195 -16.52 -8.23 -7.58
CA ALA A 195 -15.51 -9.25 -7.38
C ALA A 195 -16.16 -10.56 -6.89
N LEU A 196 -15.68 -11.68 -7.41
CA LEU A 196 -16.00 -13.05 -7.02
C LEU A 196 -15.01 -13.58 -5.97
N ALA A 197 -15.33 -14.67 -5.27
CA ALA A 197 -14.48 -15.25 -4.23
C ALA A 197 -13.12 -15.76 -4.76
N ASN A 198 -13.07 -16.17 -6.04
CA ASN A 198 -11.85 -16.57 -6.74
C ASN A 198 -10.97 -15.38 -7.19
N GLY A 199 -11.37 -14.13 -6.91
CA GLY A 199 -10.64 -12.92 -7.26
C GLY A 199 -10.91 -12.35 -8.66
N THR A 200 -11.72 -13.01 -9.50
CA THR A 200 -12.13 -12.43 -10.80
C THR A 200 -13.32 -11.47 -10.62
N ASN A 201 -13.67 -10.71 -11.65
CA ASN A 201 -14.93 -9.96 -11.69
C ASN A 201 -16.02 -10.81 -12.37
N GLY A 202 -17.25 -10.69 -11.90
CA GLY A 202 -18.42 -11.37 -12.45
C GLY A 202 -19.73 -10.77 -11.97
N ASN A 203 -20.81 -11.54 -12.07
CA ASN A 203 -22.13 -11.16 -11.55
C ASN A 203 -22.30 -11.68 -10.12
N ILE A 204 -22.96 -10.88 -9.27
CA ILE A 204 -23.26 -11.24 -7.88
C ILE A 204 -24.68 -10.83 -7.48
N TYR A 205 -25.25 -11.57 -6.52
CA TYR A 205 -26.35 -11.08 -5.68
C TYR A 205 -25.80 -10.67 -4.32
N LEU A 206 -26.25 -9.51 -3.81
CA LEU A 206 -25.98 -9.05 -2.44
C LEU A 206 -27.30 -9.04 -1.67
N ILE A 207 -27.33 -9.76 -0.55
CA ILE A 207 -28.56 -10.07 0.20
C ILE A 207 -28.28 -9.83 1.68
N ASP A 208 -28.91 -8.82 2.26
CA ASP A 208 -28.80 -8.56 3.70
C ASP A 208 -29.72 -9.53 4.46
N ILE A 209 -29.11 -10.52 5.14
CA ILE A 209 -29.82 -11.57 5.88
C ILE A 209 -29.80 -11.26 7.39
N PRO A 210 -30.94 -11.39 8.11
CA PRO A 210 -30.98 -11.13 9.53
C PRO A 210 -30.38 -12.29 10.33
N ILE A 211 -29.58 -11.97 11.34
CA ILE A 211 -29.06 -12.92 12.32
C ILE A 211 -29.74 -12.62 13.66
N PRO A 212 -30.52 -13.56 14.25
CA PRO A 212 -31.21 -13.32 15.51
C PRO A 212 -30.25 -12.96 16.65
N GLU A 213 -30.62 -11.99 17.50
CA GLU A 213 -29.72 -11.33 18.47
C GLU A 213 -29.13 -12.24 19.55
N ASP A 214 -29.74 -13.40 19.77
CA ASP A 214 -29.30 -14.45 20.70
C ASP A 214 -28.24 -15.40 20.09
N ARG A 215 -28.04 -15.37 18.77
CA ARG A 215 -27.14 -16.28 18.07
C ARG A 215 -25.71 -15.74 18.10
N THR A 216 -24.82 -16.52 18.72
CA THR A 216 -23.37 -16.30 18.76
C THR A 216 -22.63 -17.62 18.62
N GLY A 217 -21.38 -17.58 18.15
CA GLY A 217 -20.54 -18.76 17.99
C GLY A 217 -20.81 -19.54 16.70
N ASN A 218 -20.35 -20.79 16.66
CA ASN A 218 -20.41 -21.65 15.48
C ASN A 218 -21.84 -21.90 14.98
N ALA A 219 -22.06 -21.77 13.67
CA ALA A 219 -23.30 -22.13 12.99
C ALA A 219 -23.04 -22.50 11.52
N ILE A 220 -24.05 -23.07 10.86
CA ILE A 220 -24.12 -23.17 9.39
C ILE A 220 -25.18 -22.19 8.89
N ILE A 221 -24.85 -21.39 7.89
CA ILE A 221 -25.84 -20.79 7.01
C ILE A 221 -26.14 -21.81 5.90
N TYR A 222 -27.40 -22.17 5.74
CA TYR A 222 -27.86 -23.00 4.63
C TYR A 222 -28.67 -22.15 3.66
N SER A 223 -28.25 -22.08 2.41
CA SER A 223 -28.77 -21.15 1.41
C SER A 223 -29.38 -21.91 0.23
N TYR A 224 -30.59 -21.51 -0.15
CA TYR A 224 -31.39 -22.10 -1.22
C TYR A 224 -31.79 -21.00 -2.21
N TRP A 225 -31.23 -21.06 -3.42
CA TRP A 225 -31.60 -20.20 -4.56
C TRP A 225 -32.48 -21.00 -5.52
N GLN A 226 -33.72 -20.59 -5.72
CA GLN A 226 -34.70 -21.30 -6.55
C GLN A 226 -35.07 -20.48 -7.78
N ARG A 227 -34.92 -21.04 -8.98
CA ARG A 227 -35.39 -20.41 -10.23
C ARG A 227 -36.92 -20.45 -10.29
N ASP A 228 -37.54 -19.38 -10.79
CA ASP A 228 -38.98 -19.35 -11.11
C ASP A 228 -39.17 -19.62 -12.63
N ASP A 229 -38.90 -20.87 -13.03
CA ASP A 229 -39.07 -21.35 -14.40
C ASP A 229 -39.50 -22.83 -14.46
N ALA A 230 -39.81 -23.31 -15.68
CA ALA A 230 -40.34 -24.64 -15.92
C ALA A 230 -39.37 -25.80 -15.61
N GLY A 231 -38.08 -25.53 -15.40
CA GLY A 231 -37.10 -26.52 -14.94
C GLY A 231 -37.18 -26.78 -13.44
N ASN A 232 -37.76 -25.86 -12.66
CA ASN A 232 -37.82 -25.87 -11.20
C ASN A 232 -36.46 -26.09 -10.49
N GLU A 233 -35.32 -25.88 -11.16
CA GLU A 233 -34.01 -26.11 -10.56
C GLU A 233 -33.73 -25.10 -9.44
N GLY A 234 -33.15 -25.59 -8.34
CA GLY A 234 -32.63 -24.76 -7.26
C GLY A 234 -31.30 -25.26 -6.72
N PHE A 235 -30.52 -24.34 -6.17
CA PHE A 235 -29.13 -24.51 -5.75
C PHE A 235 -29.02 -24.40 -4.24
N PHE A 236 -28.26 -25.30 -3.63
CA PHE A 236 -28.22 -25.52 -2.18
C PHE A 236 -26.78 -25.45 -1.69
N ASN A 237 -26.50 -24.60 -0.70
CA ASN A 237 -25.14 -24.34 -0.24
C ASN A 237 -25.08 -24.31 1.30
N CYS A 238 -24.09 -24.98 1.89
CA CYS A 238 -23.70 -24.82 3.28
C CYS A 238 -22.49 -23.91 3.40
N SER A 239 -22.59 -22.86 4.22
CA SER A 239 -21.48 -21.97 4.59
C SER A 239 -21.28 -22.02 6.10
N ASP A 240 -20.14 -22.55 6.54
CA ASP A 240 -19.79 -22.65 7.95
C ASP A 240 -19.28 -21.32 8.47
N ILE A 241 -19.84 -20.86 9.60
CA ILE A 241 -19.59 -19.55 10.17
C ILE A 241 -19.33 -19.58 11.67
N ASN A 242 -18.72 -18.52 12.17
CA ASN A 242 -18.63 -18.18 13.58
C ASN A 242 -19.24 -16.78 13.79
N ILE A 243 -20.38 -16.71 14.49
CA ILE A 243 -21.09 -15.45 14.74
C ILE A 243 -20.43 -14.73 15.92
N ILE A 244 -19.56 -13.78 15.61
CA ILE A 244 -18.96 -12.88 16.60
C ILE A 244 -19.99 -11.83 17.00
N LYS A 245 -20.19 -11.66 18.31
CA LYS A 245 -21.09 -10.63 18.85
C LYS A 245 -20.45 -9.26 18.67
N GLY A 246 -20.90 -8.51 17.66
CA GLY A 246 -20.55 -7.11 17.51
C GLY A 246 -21.02 -6.30 18.71
N SER A 247 -20.18 -5.37 19.17
CA SER A 247 -20.67 -4.23 19.93
C SER A 247 -21.56 -3.39 19.01
N THR A 248 -22.63 -2.80 19.55
CA THR A 248 -23.55 -1.92 18.80
C THR A 248 -22.89 -0.57 18.54
N SER A 249 -21.93 -0.58 17.62
CA SER A 249 -21.16 0.59 17.21
C SER A 249 -21.87 1.37 16.12
N ASN A 250 -21.75 2.70 16.17
CA ASN A 250 -22.11 3.60 15.07
C ASN A 250 -21.03 3.62 13.96
N PHE A 251 -20.37 2.49 13.72
CA PHE A 251 -19.30 2.32 12.75
C PHE A 251 -19.81 2.65 11.34
N PRO A 252 -19.32 3.72 10.69
CA PRO A 252 -19.95 4.25 9.48
C PRO A 252 -19.38 3.63 8.19
N TRP A 253 -18.66 2.51 8.30
CA TRP A 253 -17.77 1.97 7.28
C TRP A 253 -18.17 0.54 6.89
N ILE A 254 -18.50 0.33 5.61
CA ILE A 254 -18.88 -0.98 5.05
C ILE A 254 -17.64 -1.67 4.47
N SER A 255 -17.43 -2.94 4.78
CA SER A 255 -16.32 -3.73 4.18
C SER A 255 -16.63 -4.06 2.72
N ASN A 256 -15.92 -3.44 1.78
CA ASN A 256 -16.23 -3.52 0.35
C ASN A 256 -15.50 -4.69 -0.35
N SER A 257 -14.21 -4.89 -0.07
CA SER A 257 -13.35 -5.85 -0.79
C SER A 257 -12.07 -6.17 -0.01
N THR A 258 -11.27 -7.14 -0.47
CA THR A 258 -9.85 -7.22 -0.09
C THR A 258 -9.12 -6.02 -0.66
N PHE A 259 -8.12 -5.50 0.05
CA PHE A 259 -7.39 -4.33 -0.41
C PHE A 259 -6.43 -4.66 -1.55
N VAL A 260 -5.56 -5.66 -1.37
CA VAL A 260 -4.82 -6.22 -2.49
C VAL A 260 -5.79 -7.12 -3.28
N THR A 261 -5.87 -6.89 -4.59
CA THR A 261 -6.64 -7.75 -5.50
C THR A 261 -5.73 -8.88 -6.01
N PRO A 262 -6.15 -10.16 -5.96
CA PRO A 262 -5.38 -11.26 -6.52
C PRO A 262 -4.97 -11.00 -7.97
N GLY A 263 -3.72 -11.36 -8.32
CA GLY A 263 -3.18 -11.15 -9.66
C GLY A 263 -2.54 -9.78 -9.94
N ILE A 264 -2.66 -8.79 -9.04
CA ILE A 264 -1.91 -7.53 -9.17
C ILE A 264 -0.46 -7.75 -8.71
N SER A 265 0.41 -8.06 -9.69
CA SER A 265 1.87 -8.14 -9.51
C SER A 265 2.54 -7.12 -10.44
N PRO A 266 2.90 -5.93 -9.95
CA PRO A 266 3.40 -4.85 -10.80
C PRO A 266 4.86 -5.04 -11.21
N ALA A 267 5.20 -4.58 -12.41
CA ALA A 267 6.57 -4.32 -12.84
C ALA A 267 7.04 -2.93 -12.35
N VAL A 268 8.35 -2.70 -12.38
CA VAL A 268 8.91 -1.35 -12.20
C VAL A 268 8.47 -0.46 -13.36
N ASN A 269 8.04 0.77 -13.04
CA ASN A 269 7.38 1.76 -13.90
C ASN A 269 5.88 1.53 -14.19
N ASP A 270 5.27 0.44 -13.69
CA ASP A 270 3.81 0.36 -13.65
C ASP A 270 3.22 1.38 -12.66
N GLN A 271 1.93 1.67 -12.80
CA GLN A 271 1.18 2.45 -11.82
C GLN A 271 -0.02 1.65 -11.29
N ILE A 272 -0.15 1.57 -9.97
CA ILE A 272 -1.36 1.05 -9.34
C ILE A 272 -2.32 2.22 -9.14
N ARG A 273 -3.37 2.28 -9.96
CA ARG A 273 -4.45 3.26 -9.83
C ARG A 273 -5.52 2.69 -8.90
N PHE A 274 -5.88 3.43 -7.86
CA PHE A 274 -6.99 3.13 -6.96
C PHE A 274 -8.04 4.23 -7.03
N ARG A 275 -9.31 3.83 -7.16
CA ARG A 275 -10.45 4.72 -7.33
C ARG A 275 -11.56 4.44 -6.34
N VAL A 276 -12.30 5.48 -5.99
CA VAL A 276 -13.58 5.39 -5.27
C VAL A 276 -14.61 6.22 -6.03
N MET A 277 -15.73 5.59 -6.38
CA MET A 277 -16.81 6.18 -7.19
C MET A 277 -18.11 6.14 -6.40
N GLY A 278 -18.98 7.14 -6.59
CA GLY A 278 -20.32 7.15 -6.00
C GLY A 278 -20.67 8.42 -5.22
N GLY A 279 -21.42 8.25 -4.14
CA GLY A 279 -22.13 9.34 -3.47
C GLY A 279 -23.31 9.85 -4.31
N ALA A 280 -23.99 10.89 -3.80
CA ALA A 280 -25.28 11.37 -4.33
C ALA A 280 -25.27 11.93 -5.78
N GLN A 281 -24.11 11.97 -6.45
CA GLN A 281 -23.93 12.46 -7.81
C GLN A 281 -23.12 11.50 -8.70
N GLY A 282 -22.72 10.31 -8.21
CA GLY A 282 -22.00 9.31 -8.99
C GLY A 282 -20.56 9.68 -9.38
N LEU A 283 -19.94 10.65 -8.71
CA LEU A 283 -18.62 11.20 -9.08
C LEU A 283 -17.46 10.32 -8.59
N GLU A 284 -16.34 10.38 -9.32
CA GLU A 284 -15.04 9.81 -8.90
C GLU A 284 -14.49 10.66 -7.74
N SER A 285 -14.73 10.19 -6.51
CA SER A 285 -14.43 10.90 -5.25
C SER A 285 -13.02 10.62 -4.72
N VAL A 286 -12.40 9.55 -5.22
CA VAL A 286 -10.95 9.31 -5.13
C VAL A 286 -10.49 8.86 -6.50
N ASP A 287 -9.45 9.53 -7.00
CA ASP A 287 -8.50 8.95 -7.93
C ASP A 287 -7.10 9.15 -7.34
N THR A 288 -6.29 8.09 -7.36
CA THR A 288 -4.90 8.15 -6.90
C THR A 288 -4.09 7.07 -7.59
N GLN A 289 -2.84 7.38 -7.92
CA GLN A 289 -1.92 6.50 -8.63
C GLN A 289 -0.63 6.39 -7.82
N LEU A 290 -0.18 5.16 -7.57
CA LEU A 290 1.14 4.89 -7.00
C LEU A 290 2.06 4.36 -8.11
N LEU A 291 3.13 5.11 -8.40
CA LEU A 291 4.19 4.66 -9.29
C LEU A 291 5.02 3.57 -8.60
N ILE A 292 5.27 2.48 -9.34
CA ILE A 292 6.06 1.37 -8.87
C ILE A 292 7.52 1.55 -9.29
N THR A 293 8.40 1.43 -8.31
CA THR A 293 9.85 1.64 -8.37
C THR A 293 10.55 0.37 -7.90
N ALA A 294 11.85 0.23 -8.17
CA ALA A 294 12.64 -0.89 -7.65
C ALA A 294 12.65 -0.95 -6.09
N GLN A 295 12.31 0.15 -5.42
CA GLN A 295 12.29 0.29 -3.97
C GLN A 295 10.96 -0.15 -3.33
N ASN A 296 9.82 -0.04 -4.04
CA ASN A 296 8.49 -0.38 -3.50
C ASN A 296 7.77 -1.56 -4.21
N GLN A 297 8.35 -2.16 -5.26
CA GLN A 297 7.71 -3.24 -6.05
C GLN A 297 7.22 -4.44 -5.21
N ALA A 298 7.85 -4.76 -4.09
CA ALA A 298 7.39 -5.82 -3.21
C ALA A 298 5.98 -5.53 -2.65
N GLN A 299 5.07 -6.50 -2.68
CA GLN A 299 3.66 -6.34 -2.26
C GLN A 299 3.49 -5.72 -0.88
N GLY A 300 4.34 -6.10 0.09
CA GLY A 300 4.37 -5.52 1.43
C GLY A 300 4.64 -4.01 1.47
N VAL A 301 5.33 -3.46 0.47
CA VAL A 301 5.76 -2.05 0.44
C VAL A 301 4.79 -1.19 -0.35
N TRP A 302 4.52 -1.46 -1.63
CA TRP A 302 3.58 -0.64 -2.41
C TRP A 302 2.17 -0.63 -1.80
N SER A 303 1.71 -1.75 -1.23
CA SER A 303 0.37 -1.81 -0.66
C SER A 303 0.32 -1.02 0.66
N GLN A 304 1.37 -1.03 1.48
CA GLN A 304 1.48 -0.16 2.65
C GLN A 304 1.51 1.33 2.25
N GLU A 305 2.28 1.71 1.22
CA GLU A 305 2.35 3.09 0.71
C GLU A 305 1.01 3.61 0.18
N LEU A 306 0.32 2.79 -0.62
CA LEU A 306 -1.01 3.09 -1.15
C LEU A 306 -2.05 3.15 -0.03
N ALA A 307 -2.02 2.22 0.93
CA ALA A 307 -2.91 2.22 2.09
C ALA A 307 -2.70 3.45 2.98
N ALA A 308 -1.45 3.86 3.23
CA ALA A 308 -1.13 5.08 3.96
C ALA A 308 -1.65 6.33 3.22
N THR A 309 -1.46 6.39 1.90
CA THR A 309 -1.98 7.47 1.05
C THR A 309 -3.51 7.58 1.16
N LEU A 310 -4.22 6.45 1.06
CA LEU A 310 -5.68 6.39 1.17
C LEU A 310 -6.16 6.75 2.59
N ASN A 311 -5.58 6.14 3.62
CA ASN A 311 -5.95 6.32 5.02
C ASN A 311 -5.72 7.74 5.55
N ASN A 312 -4.76 8.47 4.98
CA ASN A 312 -4.44 9.85 5.36
C ASN A 312 -5.24 10.86 4.52
N LYS A 313 -5.17 10.79 3.19
CA LYS A 313 -5.70 11.82 2.27
C LYS A 313 -7.20 11.70 2.00
N TYR A 314 -7.74 10.49 1.99
CA TYR A 314 -9.13 10.20 1.58
C TYR A 314 -9.96 9.57 2.72
N SER A 315 -9.52 9.81 3.95
CA SER A 315 -9.99 9.26 5.23
C SER A 315 -11.47 9.47 5.58
N THR A 316 -12.19 10.26 4.78
CA THR A 316 -13.64 10.55 4.90
C THR A 316 -14.51 9.61 4.06
N VAL A 317 -13.98 9.08 2.95
CA VAL A 317 -14.70 8.22 1.99
C VAL A 317 -14.14 6.80 1.89
N VAL A 318 -12.86 6.59 2.23
CA VAL A 318 -12.21 5.27 2.27
C VAL A 318 -11.28 5.12 3.48
N LYS A 319 -11.23 3.91 4.02
CA LYS A 319 -10.23 3.43 4.99
C LYS A 319 -9.75 2.05 4.58
N ILE A 320 -8.48 1.75 4.81
CA ILE A 320 -7.81 0.50 4.43
C ILE A 320 -7.22 -0.16 5.68
N GLY A 321 -7.60 -1.40 5.96
CA GLY A 321 -7.01 -2.13 7.09
C GLY A 321 -7.85 -3.29 7.61
N VAL A 322 -7.43 -3.82 8.75
CA VAL A 322 -8.22 -4.72 9.60
C VAL A 322 -8.99 -3.86 10.61
N ARG A 323 -10.27 -4.19 10.85
CA ARG A 323 -11.08 -3.51 11.87
C ARG A 323 -10.79 -4.06 13.26
N SER A 324 -10.68 -3.18 14.24
CA SER A 324 -10.67 -3.53 15.67
C SER A 324 -11.59 -2.59 16.43
N GLY A 325 -12.75 -3.07 16.86
CA GLY A 325 -13.81 -2.24 17.44
C GLY A 325 -14.29 -1.16 16.47
N ASP A 326 -13.95 0.10 16.77
CA ASP A 326 -14.32 1.28 15.97
C ASP A 326 -13.16 1.79 15.10
N GLU A 327 -11.96 1.22 15.23
CA GLU A 327 -10.78 1.58 14.43
C GLU A 327 -10.61 0.67 13.20
N ILE A 328 -9.94 1.20 12.18
CA ILE A 328 -9.44 0.46 11.02
C ILE A 328 -7.94 0.73 10.94
N ASN A 329 -7.14 -0.29 11.26
CA ASN A 329 -5.69 -0.19 11.31
C ASN A 329 -5.06 -1.12 10.26
N TYR A 330 -4.09 -0.61 9.51
CA TYR A 330 -3.43 -1.40 8.47
C TYR A 330 -2.46 -2.42 9.07
N ASN A 331 -2.57 -3.67 8.65
CA ASN A 331 -1.73 -4.77 9.11
C ASN A 331 -0.52 -4.95 8.18
N ASN A 332 0.67 -4.54 8.64
CA ASN A 332 1.94 -4.74 7.94
C ASN A 332 2.47 -6.19 8.03
N SER A 333 2.06 -6.96 9.04
CA SER A 333 2.57 -8.33 9.28
C SER A 333 1.86 -9.39 8.42
N ASN A 334 0.66 -9.07 7.93
CA ASN A 334 -0.06 -9.84 6.92
C ASN A 334 -0.84 -8.84 6.05
N THR A 335 -0.41 -8.66 4.80
CA THR A 335 -1.05 -7.69 3.89
C THR A 335 -2.45 -8.09 3.44
N ASP A 336 -2.74 -9.38 3.42
CA ASP A 336 -3.85 -9.94 2.64
C ASP A 336 -5.15 -9.93 3.42
N VAL A 337 -5.07 -9.86 4.76
CA VAL A 337 -6.21 -9.62 5.65
C VAL A 337 -6.71 -8.17 5.63
N ASN A 338 -5.98 -7.23 4.99
CA ASN A 338 -6.43 -5.85 4.89
C ASN A 338 -7.62 -5.71 3.92
N ARG A 339 -8.66 -5.01 4.36
CA ARG A 339 -9.90 -4.79 3.62
C ARG A 339 -10.02 -3.34 3.19
N VAL A 340 -10.72 -3.09 2.08
CA VAL A 340 -11.24 -1.76 1.74
C VAL A 340 -12.53 -1.53 2.53
N TRP A 341 -12.62 -0.39 3.19
CA TRP A 341 -13.80 0.06 3.91
C TRP A 341 -14.29 1.39 3.34
N LEU A 342 -15.57 1.48 2.97
CA LEU A 342 -16.17 2.63 2.30
C LEU A 342 -17.37 3.19 3.07
N ARG A 343 -17.77 4.42 2.78
CA ARG A 343 -19.09 4.92 3.19
C ARG A 343 -20.20 4.30 2.33
N SER A 344 -21.42 4.27 2.85
CA SER A 344 -22.60 3.83 2.08
C SER A 344 -22.78 4.67 0.81
N GLY A 345 -23.18 4.03 -0.30
CA GLY A 345 -23.32 4.67 -1.61
C GLY A 345 -22.02 4.84 -2.41
N TYR A 346 -20.91 4.22 -1.98
CA TYR A 346 -19.63 4.22 -2.69
C TYR A 346 -19.16 2.81 -3.07
N SER A 347 -18.44 2.70 -4.19
CA SER A 347 -17.70 1.52 -4.64
C SER A 347 -16.22 1.86 -4.85
N SER A 348 -15.36 0.84 -4.88
CA SER A 348 -13.93 1.00 -5.17
C SER A 348 -13.47 0.13 -6.35
N ALA A 349 -12.36 0.53 -6.98
CA ALA A 349 -11.69 -0.25 -8.00
C ALA A 349 -10.17 -0.03 -7.93
N MET A 350 -9.39 -1.11 -7.93
CA MET A 350 -7.96 -1.09 -8.17
C MET A 350 -7.67 -1.58 -9.59
N SER A 351 -6.71 -0.96 -10.27
CA SER A 351 -6.29 -1.37 -11.61
C SER A 351 -4.80 -1.11 -11.81
N LEU A 352 -4.08 -2.13 -12.27
CA LEU A 352 -2.72 -1.98 -12.77
C LEU A 352 -2.76 -1.26 -14.13
N ILE A 353 -2.15 -0.08 -14.20
CA ILE A 353 -1.81 0.58 -15.46
C ILE A 353 -0.39 0.12 -15.77
N ALA A 354 -0.25 -0.72 -16.80
CA ALA A 354 1.06 -1.13 -17.28
C ALA A 354 1.86 0.10 -17.72
N GLY A 355 3.11 0.20 -17.28
CA GLY A 355 4.04 1.18 -17.81
C GLY A 355 4.25 0.94 -19.30
N THR A 356 4.21 1.99 -20.12
CA THR A 356 4.56 1.84 -21.53
C THR A 356 6.03 1.43 -21.64
N THR A 357 6.34 0.45 -22.48
CA THR A 357 7.71 0.28 -23.03
C THR A 357 7.99 1.34 -24.10
N GLU A 358 7.59 2.57 -23.81
CA GLU A 358 8.04 3.77 -24.49
C GLU A 358 9.51 3.98 -24.11
N PRO A 359 10.37 4.45 -25.04
CA PRO A 359 11.75 4.75 -24.71
C PRO A 359 11.78 5.94 -23.76
N GLU A 360 11.79 5.62 -22.47
CA GLU A 360 12.43 6.34 -21.40
C GLU A 360 12.54 7.86 -21.64
N ASN A 361 11.52 8.59 -21.17
CA ASN A 361 11.76 9.89 -20.58
C ASN A 361 11.96 9.69 -19.07
N PRO A 362 13.13 9.19 -18.61
CA PRO A 362 13.40 9.17 -17.20
C PRO A 362 13.41 10.63 -16.77
N GLN A 363 12.55 11.01 -15.83
CA GLN A 363 12.57 12.36 -15.28
C GLN A 363 14.01 12.65 -14.84
N ALA A 364 14.67 13.57 -15.56
CA ALA A 364 16.10 13.80 -15.39
C ALA A 364 16.36 14.08 -13.91
N PRO A 365 17.39 13.45 -13.31
CA PRO A 365 17.61 13.61 -11.88
C PRO A 365 17.83 15.10 -11.60
N VAL A 366 17.40 15.61 -10.45
CA VAL A 366 17.52 17.03 -10.11
C VAL A 366 18.47 17.16 -8.94
N ALA A 367 19.62 17.81 -9.16
CA ALA A 367 20.60 18.06 -8.11
C ALA A 367 20.10 19.14 -7.14
N HIS A 368 20.26 18.93 -5.83
CA HIS A 368 19.92 19.92 -4.81
C HIS A 368 20.96 19.94 -3.68
N ILE A 369 21.58 21.10 -3.44
CA ILE A 369 22.60 21.29 -2.39
C ILE A 369 22.02 22.01 -1.16
N THR A 370 21.76 21.24 -0.10
CA THR A 370 21.53 21.78 1.24
C THR A 370 22.89 22.00 1.92
N ALA A 371 23.12 23.23 2.40
CA ALA A 371 24.32 23.67 3.12
C ALA A 371 24.06 25.04 3.75
N PRO A 372 24.86 25.49 4.74
CA PRO A 372 24.97 26.91 5.12
C PRO A 372 25.27 27.83 3.92
N THR A 373 25.12 29.15 4.10
CA THR A 373 25.49 30.16 3.10
C THR A 373 26.91 30.72 3.31
N SER A 374 27.51 30.50 4.47
CA SER A 374 28.82 31.01 4.85
C SER A 374 29.55 30.07 5.82
N VAL A 375 30.87 30.23 5.88
CA VAL A 375 31.76 29.56 6.85
C VAL A 375 32.99 30.45 7.07
N GLU A 376 33.72 30.25 8.16
CA GLU A 376 35.00 30.93 8.40
C GLU A 376 36.16 30.20 7.71
N SER A 377 37.22 30.95 7.39
CA SER A 377 38.55 30.45 7.02
C SER A 377 38.99 29.27 7.91
N ASN A 378 39.49 28.19 7.29
CA ASN A 378 39.84 26.93 7.97
C ASN A 378 38.66 26.22 8.70
N GLY A 379 37.44 26.77 8.66
CA GLY A 379 36.24 26.22 9.28
C GLY A 379 35.65 25.02 8.53
N THR A 380 34.81 24.24 9.21
CA THR A 380 34.18 23.04 8.66
C THR A 380 32.73 23.31 8.27
N ILE A 381 32.32 22.84 7.09
CA ILE A 381 30.96 22.96 6.54
C ILE A 381 30.44 21.59 6.08
N ASN A 382 29.14 21.37 6.24
CA ASN A 382 28.44 20.16 5.77
C ASN A 382 27.58 20.50 4.54
N PHE A 383 27.76 19.71 3.50
CA PHE A 383 26.96 19.70 2.27
C PHE A 383 26.12 18.43 2.21
N SER A 384 24.89 18.54 1.71
CA SER A 384 23.96 17.42 1.58
C SER A 384 23.23 17.46 0.25
N ALA A 385 23.26 16.34 -0.47
CA ALA A 385 22.50 16.06 -1.68
C ALA A 385 21.11 15.46 -1.39
N SER A 386 20.71 15.35 -0.12
CA SER A 386 19.48 14.64 0.30
C SER A 386 18.17 15.18 -0.29
N GLY A 387 18.13 16.44 -0.74
CA GLY A 387 17.00 17.02 -1.46
C GLY A 387 16.95 16.70 -2.97
N SER A 388 17.92 15.94 -3.49
CA SER A 388 18.00 15.61 -4.92
C SER A 388 16.99 14.54 -5.30
N THR A 389 16.27 14.71 -6.41
CA THR A 389 15.20 13.79 -6.82
C THR A 389 15.59 12.97 -8.05
N GLY A 390 15.35 11.66 -8.01
CA GLY A 390 15.54 10.74 -9.13
C GLY A 390 15.73 9.30 -8.67
N GLN A 391 15.74 8.35 -9.61
CA GLN A 391 15.99 6.94 -9.30
C GLN A 391 17.51 6.66 -9.21
N SER A 392 17.89 5.74 -8.31
CA SER A 392 19.23 5.13 -8.23
C SER A 392 20.40 6.15 -8.26
N LEU A 393 20.27 7.26 -7.53
CA LEU A 393 21.22 8.37 -7.60
C LEU A 393 22.60 8.01 -7.04
N SER A 394 23.61 8.19 -7.88
CA SER A 394 25.02 8.38 -7.50
C SER A 394 25.38 9.86 -7.51
N TYR A 395 26.36 10.24 -6.69
CA TYR A 395 26.74 11.64 -6.44
C TYR A 395 28.21 11.85 -6.80
N GLN A 396 28.51 12.98 -7.43
CA GLN A 396 29.86 13.50 -7.63
C GLN A 396 29.88 14.96 -7.20
N TRP A 397 30.73 15.28 -6.24
CA TRP A 397 31.00 16.64 -5.78
C TRP A 397 32.33 17.13 -6.32
N GLU A 398 32.36 18.39 -6.74
CA GLU A 398 33.57 19.16 -7.04
C GLU A 398 33.54 20.42 -6.17
N PHE A 399 34.63 20.70 -5.45
CA PHE A 399 34.73 21.82 -4.52
C PHE A 399 35.89 22.75 -4.88
N LEU A 400 35.58 24.04 -4.97
CA LEU A 400 36.55 25.13 -5.08
C LEU A 400 36.68 25.83 -3.72
N ASN A 401 37.91 26.06 -3.28
CA ASN A 401 38.26 26.66 -1.98
C ASN A 401 37.80 25.84 -0.75
N PHE A 402 37.65 24.52 -0.91
CA PHE A 402 37.50 23.55 0.18
C PHE A 402 38.42 22.33 0.02
N THR A 403 38.64 21.60 1.10
CA THR A 403 39.27 20.27 1.15
C THR A 403 38.30 19.26 1.79
N PRO A 404 38.06 18.07 1.21
CA PRO A 404 38.61 17.58 -0.06
C PRO A 404 38.05 18.35 -1.27
N THR A 405 38.77 18.30 -2.40
CA THR A 405 38.36 18.95 -3.66
C THR A 405 37.31 18.16 -4.43
N THR A 406 37.13 16.86 -4.12
CA THR A 406 36.05 16.03 -4.66
C THR A 406 35.53 15.04 -3.60
N ALA A 407 34.29 14.56 -3.78
CA ALA A 407 33.69 13.50 -2.96
C ALA A 407 32.54 12.80 -3.72
N THR A 408 32.08 11.64 -3.24
CA THR A 408 30.99 10.86 -3.89
C THR A 408 29.85 10.44 -2.95
N SER A 409 29.92 10.81 -1.67
CA SER A 409 28.87 10.54 -0.68
C SER A 409 27.67 11.47 -0.83
N GLN A 410 26.46 11.02 -0.46
CA GLN A 410 25.26 11.87 -0.43
C GLN A 410 25.41 13.06 0.54
N ASN A 411 26.13 12.87 1.64
CA ASN A 411 26.46 13.91 2.62
C ASN A 411 27.98 14.01 2.73
N VAL A 412 28.51 15.23 2.70
CA VAL A 412 29.96 15.50 2.66
C VAL A 412 30.30 16.61 3.65
N THR A 413 31.25 16.33 4.53
CA THR A 413 31.91 17.34 5.37
C THR A 413 33.19 17.79 4.68
N ALA A 414 33.34 19.10 4.47
CA ALA A 414 34.53 19.70 3.88
C ALA A 414 35.02 20.89 4.73
N ARG A 415 36.28 21.24 4.59
CA ARG A 415 36.95 22.33 5.32
C ARG A 415 37.30 23.46 4.36
N ALA A 416 36.95 24.70 4.69
CA ALA A 416 37.32 25.87 3.92
C ALA A 416 38.84 26.06 3.90
N VAL A 417 39.39 26.56 2.80
CA VAL A 417 40.81 26.97 2.76
C VAL A 417 41.06 28.12 3.74
N THR A 418 42.30 28.21 4.25
CA THR A 418 42.74 29.35 5.04
C THR A 418 42.86 30.58 4.15
N THR A 419 42.21 31.68 4.53
CA THR A 419 42.26 32.97 3.82
C THR A 419 42.31 34.14 4.80
N SER A 420 43.08 35.17 4.44
CA SER A 420 43.19 36.45 5.15
C SER A 420 42.26 37.54 4.58
N GLN A 421 41.53 37.24 3.50
CA GLN A 421 40.52 38.11 2.89
C GLN A 421 39.23 37.33 2.62
N ALA A 422 38.11 38.04 2.41
CA ALA A 422 36.85 37.39 2.04
C ALA A 422 36.97 36.69 0.68
N LEU A 423 36.56 35.42 0.64
CA LEU A 423 36.68 34.54 -0.52
C LEU A 423 35.34 33.85 -0.80
N VAL A 424 35.09 33.48 -2.05
CA VAL A 424 33.93 32.65 -2.40
C VAL A 424 34.41 31.22 -2.62
N GLY A 425 33.86 30.28 -1.86
CA GLY A 425 33.95 28.85 -2.17
C GLY A 425 32.76 28.39 -3.00
N THR A 426 32.95 27.36 -3.80
CA THR A 426 31.87 26.76 -4.61
C THR A 426 31.79 25.28 -4.36
N ALA A 427 30.58 24.76 -4.15
CA ALA A 427 30.29 23.34 -4.20
C ALA A 427 29.42 23.07 -5.43
N LYS A 428 29.92 22.25 -6.35
CA LYS A 428 29.19 21.72 -7.51
C LYS A 428 28.81 20.28 -7.20
N LEU A 429 27.52 19.97 -7.33
CA LEU A 429 26.99 18.62 -7.21
C LEU A 429 26.49 18.18 -8.58
N THR A 430 27.02 17.06 -9.07
CA THR A 430 26.45 16.30 -10.18
C THR A 430 25.78 15.05 -9.61
N VAL A 431 24.50 14.84 -9.95
CA VAL A 431 23.79 13.58 -9.69
C VAL A 431 23.70 12.79 -10.99
N THR A 432 23.93 11.48 -10.92
CA THR A 432 23.82 10.55 -12.06
C THR A 432 22.91 9.39 -11.67
N ASN A 433 21.89 9.09 -12.48
CA ASN A 433 21.06 7.91 -12.27
C ASN A 433 21.78 6.62 -12.74
N ASP A 434 21.15 5.46 -12.55
CA ASP A 434 21.63 4.15 -13.01
C ASP A 434 21.75 4.00 -14.55
N LYS A 435 21.38 5.04 -15.30
CA LYS A 435 21.31 5.07 -16.77
C LYS A 435 22.28 6.08 -17.37
N GLY A 436 23.15 6.67 -16.56
CA GLY A 436 24.18 7.63 -16.98
C GLY A 436 23.68 9.05 -17.26
N ILE A 437 22.40 9.35 -17.01
CA ILE A 437 21.84 10.68 -17.23
C ILE A 437 22.16 11.57 -16.03
N GLN A 438 22.69 12.76 -16.33
CA GLN A 438 23.25 13.67 -15.35
C GLN A 438 22.49 14.99 -15.23
N ASN A 439 22.56 15.56 -14.04
CA ASN A 439 22.20 16.94 -13.78
C ASN A 439 23.16 17.52 -12.74
N SER A 440 23.48 18.80 -12.88
CA SER A 440 24.39 19.49 -11.98
C SER A 440 23.78 20.78 -11.45
N VAL A 441 24.06 21.09 -10.19
CA VAL A 441 23.79 22.40 -9.58
C VAL A 441 25.04 22.89 -8.84
N GLU A 442 25.23 24.20 -8.82
CA GLU A 442 26.32 24.84 -8.07
C GLU A 442 25.76 25.70 -6.95
N LYS A 443 26.48 25.75 -5.83
CA LYS A 443 26.19 26.61 -4.69
C LYS A 443 27.46 27.32 -4.24
N THR A 444 27.40 28.65 -4.23
CA THR A 444 28.43 29.50 -3.65
C THR A 444 28.27 29.64 -2.14
N ILE A 445 29.40 29.74 -1.46
CA ILE A 445 29.53 29.87 -0.01
C ILE A 445 30.47 31.03 0.27
N ALA A 446 30.06 31.98 1.12
CA ALA A 446 30.96 33.03 1.59
C ALA A 446 31.96 32.46 2.61
N ILE A 447 33.24 32.43 2.26
CA ILE A 447 34.32 32.13 3.20
C ILE A 447 34.79 33.47 3.78
N SER A 448 34.33 33.77 5.00
CA SER A 448 34.84 34.91 5.75
C SER A 448 36.31 34.65 6.12
N PRO A 449 37.19 35.68 6.13
CA PRO A 449 38.50 35.53 6.74
C PRO A 449 38.34 35.13 8.21
N SER A 450 39.30 34.39 8.74
CA SER A 450 39.29 34.01 10.16
C SER A 450 39.34 35.28 11.00
N GLY A 451 38.45 35.38 11.98
CA GLY A 451 38.32 36.56 12.81
C GLY A 451 39.50 36.80 13.73
N GLU A 452 40.62 37.30 13.19
CA GLU A 452 41.38 38.32 13.90
C GLU A 452 40.44 39.50 14.11
N THR A 453 39.71 39.49 15.22
CA THR A 453 39.16 40.72 15.77
C THR A 453 40.35 41.64 16.00
N GLU A 454 40.44 42.71 15.22
CA GLU A 454 41.39 43.78 15.52
C GLU A 454 40.99 44.35 16.88
N GLN A 455 41.66 43.88 17.93
CA GLN A 455 41.33 44.21 19.30
C GLN A 455 41.62 45.70 19.49
N THR A 456 40.58 46.53 19.40
CA THR A 456 40.71 47.99 19.43
C THR A 456 41.08 48.44 20.84
N TYR A 457 42.39 48.54 21.09
CA TYR A 457 42.92 49.07 22.34
C TYR A 457 42.68 50.58 22.42
N PRO A 458 42.28 51.12 23.58
CA PRO A 458 42.11 52.55 23.75
C PRO A 458 43.41 53.28 23.44
N LEU A 459 43.32 54.49 22.89
CA LEU A 459 44.48 55.37 22.75
C LEU A 459 45.09 55.62 24.13
N TRP A 460 46.42 55.69 24.18
CA TRP A 460 47.13 56.18 25.37
C TRP A 460 46.69 57.62 25.67
N ASP A 461 46.32 57.88 26.92
CA ASP A 461 45.76 59.15 27.38
C ASP A 461 46.52 59.64 28.62
N ARG A 462 47.17 60.81 28.47
CA ARG A 462 47.92 61.49 29.53
C ARG A 462 47.09 61.78 30.79
N ASN A 463 45.78 61.87 30.67
CA ASN A 463 44.86 62.18 31.76
C ASN A 463 44.46 60.92 32.56
N ASN A 464 44.54 59.74 31.95
CA ASN A 464 44.08 58.47 32.52
C ASN A 464 45.23 57.50 32.90
N VAL A 465 46.49 57.97 32.89
CA VAL A 465 47.67 57.12 33.19
C VAL A 465 47.56 56.38 34.52
N LEU A 466 46.91 56.96 35.54
CA LEU A 466 46.71 56.31 36.84
C LEU A 466 45.88 55.01 36.79
N SER A 467 45.19 54.72 35.68
CA SER A 467 44.50 53.44 35.45
C SER A 467 45.40 52.34 34.90
N TYR A 468 46.61 52.66 34.44
CA TYR A 468 47.50 51.73 33.75
C TYR A 468 48.28 50.85 34.73
N THR A 469 47.96 49.56 34.71
CA THR A 469 48.63 48.51 35.49
C THR A 469 49.43 47.56 34.58
N ALA A 470 50.27 46.70 35.15
CA ALA A 470 51.00 45.68 34.40
C ALA A 470 50.05 44.85 33.51
N GLY A 471 50.37 44.71 32.22
CA GLY A 471 49.52 44.04 31.24
C GLY A 471 48.38 44.89 30.67
N THR A 472 48.25 46.17 31.05
CA THR A 472 47.35 47.11 30.37
C THR A 472 47.86 47.38 28.96
N THR A 473 47.01 47.23 27.94
CA THR A 473 47.37 47.40 26.53
C THR A 473 46.63 48.59 25.92
N VAL A 474 47.38 49.45 25.23
CA VAL A 474 46.91 50.70 24.61
C VAL A 474 47.41 50.83 23.18
N THR A 475 46.73 51.64 22.37
CA THR A 475 47.27 52.15 21.11
C THR A 475 48.14 53.37 21.43
N GLY A 476 49.43 53.32 21.09
CA GLY A 476 50.42 54.35 21.39
C GLY A 476 50.33 55.59 20.50
N LEU A 477 51.15 56.59 20.81
CA LEU A 477 51.28 57.84 20.05
C LEU A 477 51.82 57.63 18.61
N ASP A 478 52.45 56.49 18.37
CA ASP A 478 52.92 56.01 17.05
C ASP A 478 51.88 55.16 16.30
N GLY A 479 50.69 54.96 16.86
CA GLY A 479 49.64 54.10 16.31
C GLY A 479 49.90 52.60 16.47
N GLN A 480 50.99 52.18 17.12
CA GLN A 480 51.26 50.77 17.39
C GLN A 480 50.60 50.31 18.70
N VAL A 481 50.50 49.00 18.91
CA VAL A 481 49.93 48.42 20.13
C VAL A 481 51.03 48.20 21.17
N TRP A 482 50.85 48.73 22.37
CA TRP A 482 51.83 48.71 23.46
C TRP A 482 51.21 48.14 24.74
N ALA A 483 51.90 47.19 25.37
CA ALA A 483 51.53 46.64 26.68
C ALA A 483 52.44 47.20 27.79
N CYS A 484 51.86 47.60 28.91
CA CYS A 484 52.61 48.03 30.09
C CYS A 484 53.35 46.84 30.70
N LYS A 485 54.66 46.97 30.90
CA LYS A 485 55.49 45.88 31.44
C LYS A 485 55.17 45.60 32.93
N PRO A 486 55.46 44.38 33.42
CA PRO A 486 55.42 44.05 34.86
C PRO A 486 56.32 44.93 35.73
N PHE A 487 56.20 44.77 37.05
CA PHE A 487 57.13 45.34 38.03
C PHE A 487 58.60 45.02 37.66
N PRO A 488 59.55 45.99 37.74
CA PRO A 488 59.41 47.33 38.33
C PRO A 488 58.79 48.40 37.40
N PHE A 489 58.65 48.12 36.11
CA PHE A 489 58.28 49.10 35.07
C PHE A 489 56.85 49.61 35.16
N SER A 490 55.92 48.83 35.74
CA SER A 490 54.49 49.17 35.82
C SER A 490 54.20 50.52 36.48
N SER A 491 55.04 50.92 37.44
CA SER A 491 54.93 52.23 38.12
C SER A 491 55.23 53.41 37.20
N TRP A 492 55.97 53.20 36.11
CA TRP A 492 56.27 54.24 35.11
C TRP A 492 55.14 54.38 34.08
N CYS A 493 54.45 53.28 33.72
CA CYS A 493 53.23 53.35 32.90
C CYS A 493 52.18 54.27 33.53
N ALA A 494 52.07 54.23 34.86
CA ALA A 494 51.13 55.02 35.65
C ALA A 494 51.62 56.45 36.00
N GLN A 495 52.81 56.86 35.53
CA GLN A 495 53.41 58.11 35.98
C GLN A 495 52.80 59.34 35.29
N ALA A 496 52.21 60.22 36.11
CA ALA A 496 51.60 61.48 35.68
C ALA A 496 52.55 62.33 34.83
N VAL A 497 52.07 62.77 33.66
CA VAL A 497 52.82 63.62 32.73
C VAL A 497 52.85 65.06 33.25
N HIS A 498 54.03 65.60 33.53
CA HIS A 498 54.16 66.99 33.97
C HIS A 498 53.56 67.97 32.94
N ALA A 499 52.90 69.02 33.42
CA ALA A 499 52.14 69.95 32.59
C ALA A 499 52.97 70.72 31.54
N ASN A 500 54.29 70.80 31.72
CA ASN A 500 55.24 71.41 30.78
C ASN A 500 55.84 70.42 29.76
N TRP A 501 55.39 69.16 29.72
CA TRP A 501 55.84 68.16 28.74
C TRP A 501 54.75 67.86 27.70
N LEU A 502 55.17 67.87 26.43
CA LEU A 502 54.43 67.27 25.31
C LEU A 502 54.51 65.75 25.42
N ASP A 503 53.43 65.05 25.10
CA ASP A 503 53.33 63.59 25.30
C ASP A 503 54.36 62.80 24.49
N ASN A 504 54.63 63.25 23.25
CA ASN A 504 55.66 62.64 22.40
C ASN A 504 57.09 62.78 22.96
N ASN A 505 57.31 63.71 23.88
CA ASN A 505 58.58 63.91 24.56
C ASN A 505 58.64 63.18 25.92
N TRP A 506 57.54 62.56 26.39
CA TRP A 506 57.51 61.89 27.69
C TRP A 506 58.02 60.44 27.57
N PRO A 507 59.12 60.04 28.23
CA PRO A 507 59.77 58.74 28.01
C PRO A 507 58.95 57.54 28.53
N TYR A 508 57.86 57.79 29.26
CA TYR A 508 56.95 56.77 29.78
C TYR A 508 55.58 56.74 29.09
N ALA A 509 55.36 57.58 28.07
CA ALA A 509 54.19 57.49 27.20
C ALA A 509 54.35 56.36 26.17
N ALA A 510 53.27 55.64 25.88
CA ALA A 510 53.29 54.55 24.91
C ALA A 510 53.55 55.09 23.48
N GLY A 511 54.52 54.53 22.76
CA GLY A 511 54.85 54.94 21.40
C GLY A 511 55.46 56.35 21.25
N SER A 512 55.94 56.98 22.33
CA SER A 512 56.53 58.33 22.24
C SER A 512 57.93 58.32 21.61
N ALA A 513 58.30 59.40 20.93
CA ALA A 513 59.64 59.58 20.37
C ALA A 513 60.74 59.56 21.45
N ALA A 514 60.44 60.05 22.66
CA ALA A 514 61.35 59.92 23.80
C ALA A 514 61.49 58.48 24.30
N ALA A 515 60.41 57.69 24.32
CA ALA A 515 60.47 56.27 24.64
C ALA A 515 61.20 55.46 23.55
N ALA A 516 61.09 55.87 22.28
CA ALA A 516 61.81 55.27 21.16
C ALA A 516 63.33 55.52 21.18
N ALA A 517 63.78 56.56 21.89
CA ALA A 517 65.20 56.86 22.10
C ALA A 517 65.84 56.04 23.25
N LEU A 518 65.04 55.29 24.02
CA LEU A 518 65.54 54.38 25.06
C LEU A 518 65.79 52.97 24.50
N PRO A 519 66.81 52.23 24.99
CA PRO A 519 66.94 50.81 24.71
C PRO A 519 65.73 50.04 25.25
N GLU A 520 65.41 48.91 24.62
CA GLU A 520 64.12 48.23 24.82
C GLU A 520 63.87 47.80 26.26
N ASP A 521 64.90 47.34 26.97
CA ASP A 521 64.84 46.98 28.39
C ASP A 521 64.40 48.18 29.25
N GLY A 522 64.93 49.37 29.01
CA GLY A 522 64.61 50.61 29.73
C GLY A 522 63.21 51.20 29.50
N ARG A 523 62.49 50.78 28.46
CA ARG A 523 61.13 51.30 28.16
C ARG A 523 60.10 50.83 29.20
N ALA A 524 59.14 51.69 29.60
CA ALA A 524 58.03 51.28 30.46
C ALA A 524 57.02 50.33 29.77
N TRP A 525 56.92 50.45 28.44
CA TRP A 525 56.03 49.65 27.60
C TRP A 525 56.84 48.70 26.71
N SER A 526 56.26 47.55 26.39
CA SER A 526 56.73 46.62 25.37
C SER A 526 55.79 46.66 24.17
N LEU A 527 56.35 46.65 22.95
CA LEU A 527 55.57 46.56 21.72
C LEU A 527 54.87 45.19 21.68
N VAL A 528 53.57 45.17 21.44
CA VAL A 528 52.82 43.93 21.21
C VAL A 528 53.02 43.53 19.75
N THR A 529 54.10 42.79 19.50
CA THR A 529 54.33 42.18 18.19
C THR A 529 53.18 41.23 17.87
N ARG A 530 52.53 41.42 16.70
CA ARG A 530 51.60 40.41 16.18
C ARG A 530 52.42 39.14 15.94
N SER A 531 52.19 38.10 16.73
CA SER A 531 52.90 36.83 16.55
C SER A 531 52.37 36.13 15.31
N HIS A 532 53.10 36.26 14.20
CA HIS A 532 52.98 35.35 13.06
C HIS A 532 53.43 33.94 13.50
N HIS A 533 52.51 33.22 14.15
CA HIS A 533 52.61 31.79 14.30
C HIS A 533 52.40 31.16 12.92
N HIS A 534 53.52 30.71 12.33
CA HIS A 534 53.59 29.94 11.10
C HIS A 534 52.97 28.54 11.26
#